data_AF-A0A5D0ITD9-F1
#
_entry.id   AF-A0A5D0ITD9-F1
#
_cell.length_a   1.000
_cell.length_b   1.000
_cell.length_c   1.000
_cell.angle_alpha   90.00
_cell.angle_beta   90.00
_cell.angle_gamma   90.00
#
_symmetry.space_group_name_H-M   'P 1'
#
loop_
_entity.id
_entity.type
_entity.pdbx_description
1 polymer ?
#
loop_
_entity_poly.entity_id
_entity_poly.type
_entity_poly.pdbx_seq_one_letter_code
_entity_poly.pdbx_strand_id
1 'polypeptide(L)'
;FVFVKTERKIFSNNLVLIDSLLPEILSQIVFDFYSSEFSNLTDLVNKTADKNPLNFDIENEHKFYEYKIKRFLTDVALGMMPSKVWTGKYDATGGYLIVKENGDVLCYHIYNRNEFEDYL
;
A
#
# COMPACT_ATOMS: atom_id res chain seq x y z
N PHE A 1 13.02 -4.30 15.58
CA PHE A 1 11.97 -5.29 15.31
C PHE A 1 12.43 -6.19 14.16
N VAL A 2 11.99 -7.45 14.09
CA VAL A 2 12.33 -8.38 13.00
C VAL A 2 11.04 -9.04 12.52
N PHE A 3 10.75 -8.91 11.22
CA PHE A 3 9.61 -9.58 10.60
C PHE A 3 9.87 -11.08 10.50
N VAL A 4 8.87 -11.89 10.83
CA VAL A 4 8.97 -13.36 10.77
C VAL A 4 8.20 -13.92 9.60
N LYS A 5 6.88 -13.69 9.56
CA LYS A 5 5.97 -14.11 8.47
C LYS A 5 4.57 -13.52 8.69
N THR A 6 3.75 -13.53 7.66
CA THR A 6 2.30 -13.33 7.80
C THR A 6 1.64 -14.59 8.34
N GLU A 7 0.46 -14.44 8.95
CA GLU A 7 -0.32 -15.58 9.48
C GLU A 7 -0.79 -16.51 8.36
N ARG A 8 -1.25 -15.95 7.24
CA ARG A 8 -1.80 -16.69 6.10
C ARG A 8 -0.85 -16.65 4.92
N LYS A 9 -0.46 -17.84 4.44
CA LYS A 9 0.44 -17.99 3.29
C LYS A 9 -0.12 -17.35 2.00
N ILE A 10 -1.43 -17.40 1.77
CA ILE A 10 -2.06 -16.73 0.61
C ILE A 10 -1.79 -15.23 0.66
N PHE A 11 -2.04 -14.58 1.81
CA PHE A 11 -1.76 -13.16 1.95
C PHE A 11 -0.27 -12.84 1.79
N SER A 12 0.62 -13.67 2.36
CA SER A 12 2.07 -13.55 2.13
C SER A 12 2.41 -13.52 0.63
N ASN A 13 1.87 -14.47 -0.13
CA ASN A 13 2.13 -14.60 -1.55
C ASN A 13 1.53 -13.43 -2.34
N ASN A 14 0.35 -12.95 -1.97
CA ASN A 14 -0.26 -11.77 -2.59
C ASN A 14 0.61 -10.53 -2.39
N LEU A 15 1.13 -10.30 -1.19
CA LEU A 15 2.02 -9.18 -0.92
C LEU A 15 3.31 -9.27 -1.74
N VAL A 16 3.94 -10.45 -1.74
CA VAL A 16 5.16 -10.71 -2.52
C VAL A 16 4.92 -10.55 -4.03
N LEU A 17 3.73 -10.91 -4.53
CA LEU A 17 3.35 -10.70 -5.93
C LEU A 17 3.31 -9.21 -6.30
N ILE A 18 2.86 -8.35 -5.39
CA ILE A 18 2.84 -6.90 -5.59
C ILE A 18 4.26 -6.34 -5.58
N ASP A 19 5.03 -6.69 -4.55
CA ASP A 19 6.45 -6.38 -4.41
C ASP A 19 7.12 -7.34 -3.42
N SER A 20 8.30 -7.84 -3.77
CA SER A 20 8.99 -8.89 -3.00
C SER A 20 9.28 -8.54 -1.55
N LEU A 21 9.41 -7.24 -1.21
CA LEU A 21 9.71 -6.75 0.14
C LEU A 21 8.50 -6.11 0.83
N LEU A 22 7.31 -6.19 0.22
CA LEU A 22 6.10 -5.59 0.77
C LEU A 22 5.69 -6.16 2.14
N PRO A 23 5.82 -7.48 2.43
CA PRO A 23 5.52 -8.00 3.76
C PRO A 23 6.33 -7.30 4.87
N GLU A 24 7.63 -7.09 4.63
CA GLU A 24 8.54 -6.42 5.54
C GLU A 24 8.17 -4.95 5.72
N ILE A 25 7.90 -4.23 4.62
CA ILE A 25 7.46 -2.82 4.66
C ILE A 25 6.18 -2.67 5.50
N LEU A 26 5.15 -3.47 5.19
CA LEU A 26 3.88 -3.42 5.91
C LEU A 26 4.06 -3.78 7.38
N SER A 27 4.91 -4.77 7.69
CA SER A 27 5.18 -5.12 9.09
C SER A 27 5.82 -3.97 9.87
N GLN A 28 6.70 -3.18 9.25
CA GLN A 28 7.32 -2.02 9.89
C GLN A 28 6.29 -0.91 10.13
N ILE A 29 5.41 -0.65 9.17
CA ILE A 29 4.33 0.34 9.30
C ILE A 29 3.37 -0.06 10.42
N VAL A 30 2.95 -1.32 10.47
CA VAL A 30 2.09 -1.85 11.53
C VAL A 30 2.78 -1.76 12.89
N PHE A 31 4.06 -2.13 12.97
CA PHE A 31 4.83 -1.99 14.20
C PHE A 31 4.87 -0.53 14.67
N ASP A 32 5.18 0.40 13.77
CA ASP A 32 5.28 1.82 14.08
C ASP A 32 3.95 2.44 14.51
N PHE A 33 2.82 1.98 13.96
CA PHE A 33 1.48 2.38 14.40
C PHE A 33 1.23 2.03 15.87
N TYR A 34 1.69 0.85 16.31
CA TYR A 34 1.51 0.43 17.71
C TYR A 34 2.61 0.94 18.66
N SER A 35 3.78 1.31 18.13
CA SER A 35 4.92 1.70 18.94
C SER A 35 5.22 3.20 18.93
N SER A 36 4.38 4.03 18.31
CA SER A 36 4.58 5.49 18.29
C SER A 36 3.27 6.27 18.35
N GLU A 37 3.37 7.61 18.44
CA GLU A 37 2.21 8.49 18.45
C GLU A 37 1.50 8.66 17.11
N PHE A 38 2.08 8.19 16.01
CA PHE A 38 1.51 8.37 14.67
C PHE A 38 0.39 7.37 14.38
N SER A 39 -0.77 7.90 13.99
CA SER A 39 -1.92 7.10 13.55
C SER A 39 -2.27 7.28 12.08
N ASN A 40 -1.77 8.35 11.43
CA ASN A 40 -2.00 8.59 10.02
C ASN A 40 -1.03 7.76 9.16
N LEU A 41 -1.54 7.13 8.10
CA LEU A 41 -0.72 6.30 7.23
C LEU A 41 0.41 7.09 6.56
N THR A 42 0.15 8.32 6.13
CA THR A 42 1.17 9.18 5.50
C THR A 42 2.33 9.45 6.46
N ASP A 43 2.04 9.75 7.73
CA ASP A 43 3.08 9.96 8.73
C ASP A 43 3.90 8.69 9.00
N LEU A 44 3.23 7.53 9.05
CA LEU A 44 3.88 6.23 9.25
C LEU A 44 4.77 5.84 8.06
N VAL A 45 4.32 6.11 6.84
CA VAL A 45 5.10 5.87 5.61
C VAL A 45 6.31 6.78 5.57
N ASN A 46 6.15 8.07 5.87
CA ASN A 46 7.25 9.03 5.95
C ASN A 46 8.29 8.60 6.99
N LYS A 47 7.84 8.26 8.19
CA LYS A 47 8.71 7.73 9.26
C LYS A 47 9.44 6.46 8.85
N THR A 48 8.77 5.56 8.11
CA THR A 48 9.39 4.34 7.60
C THR A 48 10.42 4.66 6.53
N ALA A 49 10.16 5.63 5.66
CA ALA A 49 11.10 6.11 4.66
C ALA A 49 12.35 6.73 5.27
N ASP A 50 12.19 7.57 6.30
CA ASP A 50 13.29 8.20 7.03
C ASP A 50 14.19 7.17 7.72
N LYS A 51 13.59 6.13 8.32
CA LYS A 51 14.33 5.02 8.93
C LYS A 51 15.03 4.14 7.91
N ASN A 52 14.48 4.05 6.70
CA ASN A 52 14.91 3.17 5.62
C ASN A 52 15.30 1.75 6.10
N PRO A 53 14.40 0.99 6.75
CA PRO A 53 14.71 -0.31 7.37
C PRO A 53 15.24 -1.37 6.39
N LEU A 54 14.94 -1.21 5.09
CA LEU A 54 15.37 -2.13 4.04
C LEU A 54 16.63 -1.66 3.30
N ASN A 55 17.21 -0.53 3.72
CA ASN A 55 18.44 0.04 3.16
C ASN A 55 18.36 0.22 1.63
N PHE A 56 17.24 0.74 1.13
CA PHE A 56 17.15 1.13 -0.28
C PHE A 56 18.15 2.25 -0.60
N ASP A 57 18.67 2.23 -1.82
CA ASP A 57 19.57 3.27 -2.32
C ASP A 57 18.80 4.55 -2.65
N ILE A 58 18.97 5.56 -1.80
CA ILE A 58 18.29 6.85 -1.87
C ILE A 58 19.15 7.96 -2.50
N GLU A 59 20.30 7.64 -3.14
CA GLU A 59 21.16 8.66 -3.77
C GLU A 59 20.42 9.54 -4.78
N ASN A 60 19.40 8.99 -5.43
CA ASN A 60 18.57 9.68 -6.42
C ASN A 60 17.19 10.07 -5.88
N GLU A 61 17.02 10.14 -4.56
CA GLU A 61 15.79 10.58 -3.88
C GLU A 61 14.54 9.77 -4.28
N HIS A 62 14.73 8.50 -4.65
CA HIS A 62 13.63 7.60 -4.99
C HIS A 62 12.73 7.35 -3.79
N LYS A 63 11.42 7.60 -3.97
CA LYS A 63 10.39 7.42 -2.94
C LYS A 63 9.89 5.97 -2.85
N PHE A 64 10.76 5.03 -2.53
CA PHE A 64 10.42 3.59 -2.57
C PHE A 64 9.22 3.22 -1.68
N TYR A 65 9.20 3.69 -0.43
CA TYR A 65 8.15 3.33 0.53
C TYR A 65 6.80 3.93 0.15
N GLU A 66 6.77 5.22 -0.24
CA GLU A 66 5.56 5.89 -0.72
C GLU A 66 4.98 5.15 -1.93
N TYR A 67 5.82 4.90 -2.94
CA TYR A 67 5.40 4.23 -4.17
C TYR A 67 4.87 2.81 -3.92
N LYS A 68 5.58 2.00 -3.14
CA LYS A 68 5.19 0.61 -2.85
C LYS A 68 3.89 0.53 -2.04
N ILE A 69 3.65 1.47 -1.13
CA ILE A 69 2.41 1.53 -0.36
C ILE A 69 1.23 2.01 -1.20
N LYS A 70 1.41 3.04 -2.03
CA LYS A 70 0.39 3.44 -3.01
C LYS A 70 -0.01 2.29 -3.92
N ARG A 71 0.97 1.57 -4.46
CA ARG A 71 0.72 0.38 -5.30
C ARG A 71 -0.05 -0.71 -4.56
N PHE A 72 0.27 -0.97 -3.28
CA PHE A 72 -0.50 -1.90 -2.45
C PHE A 72 -1.95 -1.46 -2.27
N LEU A 73 -2.18 -0.19 -1.93
CA LEU A 73 -3.52 0.38 -1.75
C LEU A 73 -4.33 0.33 -3.05
N THR A 74 -3.68 0.58 -4.19
CA THR A 74 -4.29 0.44 -5.52
C THR A 74 -4.78 -0.98 -5.76
N ASP A 75 -3.95 -1.99 -5.53
CA ASP A 75 -4.33 -3.39 -5.71
C ASP A 75 -5.47 -3.80 -4.77
N VAL A 76 -5.43 -3.34 -3.50
CA VAL A 76 -6.53 -3.55 -2.54
C VAL A 76 -7.83 -2.92 -3.05
N ALA A 77 -7.78 -1.68 -3.50
CA ALA A 77 -8.96 -0.96 -4.00
C ALA A 77 -9.55 -1.57 -5.28
N LEU A 78 -8.70 -2.18 -6.12
CA LEU A 78 -9.10 -2.74 -7.41
C LEU A 78 -9.45 -4.24 -7.38
N GLY A 79 -9.42 -4.88 -6.20
CA GLY A 79 -9.98 -6.22 -6.01
C GLY A 79 -9.12 -7.21 -5.23
N MET A 80 -7.90 -6.84 -4.80
CA MET A 80 -7.07 -7.75 -4.02
C MET A 80 -7.73 -8.04 -2.66
N MET A 81 -7.98 -9.33 -2.39
CA MET A 81 -8.49 -9.81 -1.12
C MET A 81 -7.42 -10.66 -0.40
N PRO A 82 -7.16 -10.44 0.90
CA PRO A 82 -6.11 -11.18 1.63
C PRO A 82 -6.27 -12.71 1.62
N SER A 83 -7.52 -13.19 1.53
CA SER A 83 -7.86 -14.61 1.61
C SER A 83 -7.94 -15.32 0.25
N LYS A 84 -7.84 -14.60 -0.87
CA LYS A 84 -7.93 -15.16 -2.23
C LYS A 84 -6.61 -14.95 -2.97
N VAL A 85 -6.25 -15.87 -3.86
CA VAL A 85 -5.05 -15.72 -4.69
C VAL A 85 -5.21 -14.48 -5.56
N TRP A 86 -4.32 -13.51 -5.38
CA TRP A 86 -4.26 -12.35 -6.24
C TRP A 86 -3.59 -12.72 -7.57
N THR A 87 -4.20 -12.33 -8.69
CA THR A 87 -3.67 -12.62 -10.03
C THR A 87 -3.11 -11.38 -10.72
N GLY A 88 -3.23 -10.21 -10.08
CA GLY A 88 -2.93 -8.90 -10.70
C GLY A 88 -4.01 -8.42 -11.68
N LYS A 89 -5.11 -9.17 -11.83
CA LYS A 89 -6.25 -8.77 -12.67
C LYS A 89 -7.27 -8.01 -11.83
N TYR A 90 -7.55 -6.78 -12.21
CA TYR A 90 -8.53 -5.93 -11.54
C TYR A 90 -9.95 -6.43 -11.78
N ASP A 91 -10.75 -6.44 -10.72
CA ASP A 91 -12.18 -6.79 -10.76
C ASP A 91 -13.02 -5.59 -11.21
N ALA A 92 -12.58 -4.38 -10.87
CA ALA A 92 -13.20 -3.15 -11.36
C ALA A 92 -12.81 -2.93 -12.83
N THR A 93 -13.79 -2.75 -13.71
CA THR A 93 -13.58 -2.45 -15.14
C THR A 93 -14.14 -1.09 -15.56
N GLY A 94 -15.01 -0.48 -14.75
CA GLY A 94 -15.68 0.79 -15.06
C GLY A 94 -15.10 2.03 -14.35
N GLY A 95 -14.43 1.86 -13.20
CA GLY A 95 -13.99 2.96 -12.35
C GLY A 95 -14.24 2.71 -10.86
N TYR A 96 -13.89 3.68 -10.02
CA TYR A 96 -14.12 3.69 -8.57
C TYR A 96 -14.93 4.94 -8.19
N LEU A 97 -15.94 4.76 -7.34
CA LEU A 97 -16.74 5.86 -6.80
C LEU A 97 -16.31 6.13 -5.36
N ILE A 98 -15.92 7.37 -5.07
CA ILE A 98 -15.52 7.81 -3.73
C ILE A 98 -16.53 8.85 -3.25
N VAL A 99 -17.19 8.55 -2.14
CA VAL A 99 -18.06 9.51 -1.46
C VAL A 99 -17.24 10.20 -0.38
N LYS A 100 -17.02 11.51 -0.53
CA LYS A 100 -16.35 12.34 0.48
C LYS A 100 -17.26 12.60 1.67
N GLU A 101 -16.67 13.04 2.79
CA GLU A 101 -17.42 13.38 4.01
C GLU A 101 -18.48 14.48 3.79
N ASN A 102 -18.26 15.37 2.83
CA ASN A 102 -19.20 16.43 2.46
C ASN A 102 -20.32 15.96 1.49
N GLY A 103 -20.35 14.67 1.13
CA GLY A 103 -21.34 14.09 0.23
C GLY A 103 -20.99 14.19 -1.26
N ASP A 104 -19.85 14.79 -1.63
CA ASP A 104 -19.39 14.83 -3.02
C ASP A 104 -18.99 13.44 -3.50
N VAL A 105 -19.35 13.12 -4.74
CA VAL A 105 -18.98 11.86 -5.38
C VAL A 105 -17.90 12.12 -6.42
N LEU A 106 -16.72 11.55 -6.21
CA LEU A 106 -15.67 11.45 -7.22
C LEU A 106 -15.83 10.14 -7.99
N CYS A 107 -15.74 10.21 -9.32
CA CYS A 107 -15.73 9.05 -10.19
C CYS A 107 -14.38 8.98 -10.89
N TYR A 108 -13.54 8.02 -10.50
CA TYR A 108 -12.29 7.75 -11.19
C TYR A 108 -12.48 6.63 -12.18
N HIS A 109 -12.23 6.87 -13.46
CA HIS A 109 -12.04 5.78 -14.41
C HIS A 109 -10.63 5.20 -14.22
N ILE A 110 -10.50 3.87 -14.28
CA ILE A 110 -9.22 3.16 -14.06
C ILE A 110 -8.12 3.61 -15.03
N TYR A 111 -8.48 4.20 -16.17
CA TYR A 111 -7.54 4.81 -17.12
C TYR A 111 -6.82 6.04 -16.55
N ASN A 112 -7.36 6.71 -15.52
CA ASN A 112 -6.70 7.82 -14.84
C ASN A 112 -5.99 7.37 -13.56
N ARG A 113 -5.11 6.36 -13.73
CA ARG A 113 -4.39 5.71 -12.64
C ARG A 113 -3.60 6.69 -11.77
N ASN A 114 -2.98 7.69 -12.39
CA ASN A 114 -2.17 8.68 -11.66
C ASN A 114 -3.03 9.53 -10.72
N GLU A 115 -4.17 10.05 -11.17
CA GLU A 115 -5.06 10.82 -10.29
C GLU A 115 -5.65 9.98 -9.16
N PHE A 116 -5.88 8.70 -9.40
CA PHE A 116 -6.32 7.77 -8.37
C PHE A 116 -5.22 7.48 -7.35
N GLU A 117 -3.99 7.24 -7.80
CA GLU A 117 -2.82 7.04 -6.93
C GLU A 117 -2.43 8.32 -6.17
N ASP A 118 -2.70 9.52 -6.71
CA ASP A 118 -2.49 10.80 -6.03
C ASP A 118 -3.55 11.09 -4.95
N TYR A 119 -4.76 10.54 -5.10
CA TYR A 119 -5.78 10.59 -4.06
C TYR A 119 -5.45 9.70 -2.85
N LEU A 120 -4.81 8.55 -3.10
CA LEU A 120 -4.41 7.57 -2.08
C LEU A 120 -3.17 8.03 -1.30
#